data_AF-W4K6X7-F1
#
_entry.id   AF-W4K6X7-F1
#
_cell.length_a   1.000
_cell.length_b   1.000
_cell.length_c   1.000
_cell.angle_alpha   90.00
_cell.angle_beta   90.00
_cell.angle_gamma   90.00
#
_symmetry.space_group_name_H-M   'P 1'
#
loop_
_entity.id
_entity.type
_entity.pdbx_description
1 polymer ?
#
loop_
_entity_poly.entity_id
_entity_poly.type
_entity_poly.pdbx_seq_one_letter_code
_entity_poly.pdbx_strand_id
1 'polypeptide(L)'
;MHRLWYSYPDLVLRILAATRNSDVSLSDFLDPYELSAVDEESRDQLARSFKVDRLARMTVAASDLCFRRTMRTCALVCRVFCEPALRLLWQRVPLFHHIVQLFSCDVKVKRFAEALPIIQMIPPPSEYHAFHRYHRHVHTIGYSENMHRRNLKILPVTVASIISGYPLKAFPNLTSVVWDVRFNEHLDGVKALLTPELRHLDLRARLDIRKQRIYYATPTDALTSVAEKAPQLTHLSLTGFFIIPPTIATFRQLGISLRFLSDLKILQPKDWHQSPNFPTQPAPAEDGPPLFPSLDSLTIHGHPAYILKSILAIYAFPQRCLYIHLTHIPTATHITQIFNALANHSRTNTLSHLEISTGKSIVFQTCSDRVLSGIDFRPLFRFKHLRHLELRQLSISIKLGSGDILDMAHAWPQLQFLSLNSHPSYLDFPSWIPSFPLASMYLFAAFPALQVLKIPILAPDRDVVFDLIRCSFPTASQIWGLNWDISNIDSNDDETFVIAYLQRIFPKLAIIKKCESERWNEGLGELVARGFKVGHTTAHRKWGLLPVMPLEGEKWLYRASCL
;
A
#
# COMPACT_ATOMS: atom_id res chain seq x y z
N MET A 1 -4.62 3.59 18.75
CA MET A 1 -4.67 2.89 20.05
C MET A 1 -4.39 3.82 21.22
N HIS A 2 -3.24 4.52 21.29
CA HIS A 2 -2.92 5.42 22.40
C HIS A 2 -4.01 6.46 22.73
N ARG A 3 -4.51 7.21 21.74
CA ARG A 3 -5.62 8.17 21.93
C ARG A 3 -6.93 7.52 22.40
N LEU A 4 -7.20 6.29 21.96
CA LEU A 4 -8.38 5.50 22.33
C LEU A 4 -8.27 4.95 23.75
N TRP A 5 -7.08 4.49 24.14
CA TRP A 5 -6.79 4.03 25.51
C TRP A 5 -6.97 5.16 26.52
N TYR A 6 -6.47 6.35 26.19
CA TYR A 6 -6.59 7.54 27.05
C TYR A 6 -8.04 8.01 27.19
N SER A 7 -8.83 7.99 26.12
CA SER A 7 -10.20 8.54 26.12
C SER A 7 -11.27 7.51 26.51
N TYR A 8 -11.02 6.22 26.29
CA TYR A 8 -12.00 5.13 26.45
C TYR A 8 -11.31 3.80 26.86
N PRO A 9 -10.68 3.73 28.05
CA PRO A 9 -9.93 2.55 28.49
C PRO A 9 -10.81 1.29 28.52
N ASP A 10 -12.06 1.40 28.99
CA ASP A 10 -13.01 0.27 29.03
C ASP A 10 -13.38 -0.27 27.64
N LEU A 11 -13.46 0.59 26.64
CA LEU A 11 -13.70 0.16 25.27
C LEU A 11 -12.49 -0.60 24.74
N VAL A 12 -11.28 -0.12 25.00
CA VAL A 12 -10.07 -0.82 24.56
C VAL A 12 -9.95 -2.15 25.29
N LEU A 13 -10.25 -2.21 26.59
CA LEU A 13 -10.32 -3.46 27.36
C LEU A 13 -11.40 -4.40 26.81
N ARG A 14 -12.57 -3.91 26.40
CA ARG A 14 -13.62 -4.71 25.75
C ARG A 14 -13.22 -5.16 24.33
N ILE A 15 -12.51 -4.34 23.55
CA ILE A 15 -11.96 -4.73 22.25
C ILE A 15 -10.94 -5.84 22.45
N LEU A 16 -10.01 -5.67 23.39
CA LEU A 16 -9.00 -6.65 23.75
C LEU A 16 -9.65 -7.95 24.27
N ALA A 17 -10.63 -7.85 25.18
CA ALA A 17 -11.36 -9.00 25.73
C ALA A 17 -12.22 -9.70 24.66
N ALA A 18 -12.88 -8.96 23.77
CA ALA A 18 -13.62 -9.53 22.65
C ALA A 18 -12.69 -10.24 21.65
N THR A 19 -11.49 -9.70 21.40
CA THR A 19 -10.47 -10.40 20.60
C THR A 19 -9.83 -11.59 21.32
N ARG A 20 -9.89 -11.61 22.66
CA ARG A 20 -9.39 -12.69 23.50
C ARG A 20 -10.39 -13.85 23.60
N ASN A 21 -11.69 -13.55 23.70
CA ASN A 21 -12.76 -14.52 23.93
C ASN A 21 -13.54 -14.94 22.68
N SER A 22 -13.39 -14.26 21.54
CA SER A 22 -13.89 -14.81 20.27
C SER A 22 -12.89 -15.86 19.78
N ASP A 23 -13.21 -17.13 19.94
CA ASP A 23 -12.62 -18.20 19.14
C ASP A 23 -13.07 -18.00 17.70
N VAL A 24 -12.27 -17.22 16.98
CA VAL A 24 -12.42 -17.03 15.55
C VAL A 24 -11.93 -18.33 14.93
N SER A 25 -12.84 -19.29 14.76
CA SER A 25 -12.51 -20.52 14.04
C SER A 25 -12.12 -20.15 12.61
N LEU A 26 -11.00 -20.69 12.14
CA LEU A 26 -10.59 -20.48 10.75
C LEU A 26 -11.60 -21.00 9.74
N SER A 27 -12.51 -21.89 10.14
CA SER A 27 -13.63 -22.36 9.31
C SER A 27 -14.57 -21.24 8.86
N ASP A 28 -14.54 -20.08 9.52
CA ASP A 28 -15.30 -18.90 9.09
C ASP A 28 -14.64 -18.15 7.91
N PHE A 29 -13.39 -18.48 7.57
CA PHE A 29 -12.56 -17.76 6.61
C PHE A 29 -11.98 -18.65 5.51
N LEU A 30 -11.74 -19.91 5.82
CA LEU A 30 -11.14 -20.92 4.96
C LEU A 30 -12.13 -22.09 4.84
N ASP A 31 -12.21 -22.72 3.67
CA ASP A 31 -13.06 -23.91 3.51
C ASP A 31 -12.45 -25.15 4.19
N PRO A 32 -13.21 -26.25 4.39
CA PRO A 32 -12.71 -27.43 5.09
C PRO A 32 -11.47 -28.07 4.46
N TYR A 33 -11.29 -27.94 3.14
CA TYR A 33 -10.12 -28.45 2.42
C TYR A 33 -8.90 -27.56 2.71
N GLU A 34 -9.07 -26.24 2.65
CA GLU A 34 -8.06 -25.26 3.06
C GLU A 34 -7.68 -25.38 4.55
N LEU A 35 -8.64 -25.67 5.45
CA LEU A 35 -8.35 -25.97 6.85
C LEU A 35 -7.61 -27.29 7.01
N SER A 36 -8.01 -28.34 6.28
CA SER A 36 -7.40 -29.67 6.40
C SER A 36 -5.94 -29.69 5.95
N ALA A 37 -5.55 -28.77 5.06
CA ALA A 37 -4.18 -28.58 4.61
C ALA A 37 -3.30 -27.79 5.59
N VAL A 38 -3.89 -27.26 6.68
CA VAL A 38 -3.21 -26.44 7.69
C VAL A 38 -3.28 -27.17 9.03
N ASP A 39 -2.12 -27.49 9.59
CA ASP A 39 -2.01 -28.17 10.89
C ASP A 39 -2.61 -27.32 12.02
N GLU A 40 -2.94 -27.97 13.14
CA GLU A 40 -3.67 -27.38 14.25
C GLU A 40 -2.95 -26.18 14.90
N GLU A 41 -1.61 -26.16 14.90
CA GLU A 41 -0.81 -25.06 15.43
C GLU A 41 -0.80 -23.86 14.47
N SER A 42 -0.66 -24.11 13.16
CA SER A 42 -0.84 -23.12 12.11
C SER A 42 -2.25 -22.53 12.10
N ARG A 43 -3.27 -23.32 12.50
CA ARG A 43 -4.66 -22.84 12.62
C ARG A 43 -4.80 -21.77 13.72
N ASP A 44 -4.22 -22.01 14.89
CA ASP A 44 -4.22 -21.05 16.00
C ASP A 44 -3.44 -19.77 15.66
N GLN A 45 -2.36 -19.86 14.89
CA GLN A 45 -1.52 -18.73 14.52
C GLN A 45 -2.13 -17.84 13.42
N LEU A 46 -2.75 -18.45 12.41
CA LEU A 46 -3.57 -17.74 11.41
C LEU A 46 -4.70 -16.96 12.12
N ALA A 47 -5.39 -17.58 13.08
CA ALA A 47 -6.40 -16.92 13.90
C ALA A 47 -5.84 -15.70 14.66
N ARG A 48 -4.60 -15.74 15.16
CA ARG A 48 -3.93 -14.61 15.84
C ARG A 48 -3.44 -13.48 14.90
N SER A 49 -2.95 -13.78 13.70
CA SER A 49 -2.54 -12.73 12.74
C SER A 49 -3.76 -11.97 12.18
N PHE A 50 -4.86 -12.70 11.93
CA PHE A 50 -6.15 -12.09 11.67
C PHE A 50 -6.54 -11.19 12.84
N LYS A 51 -6.29 -11.57 14.10
CA LYS A 51 -6.57 -10.71 15.28
C LYS A 51 -5.82 -9.37 15.25
N VAL A 52 -4.56 -9.23 14.81
CA VAL A 52 -3.82 -7.94 14.83
C VAL A 52 -4.22 -6.98 13.72
N ASP A 53 -4.33 -7.45 12.47
CA ASP A 53 -4.79 -6.61 11.35
C ASP A 53 -6.28 -6.29 11.50
N ARG A 54 -7.05 -7.24 12.05
CA ARG A 54 -8.39 -6.99 12.59
C ARG A 54 -8.33 -6.03 13.76
N LEU A 55 -7.32 -6.04 14.66
CA LEU A 55 -7.20 -5.09 15.77
C LEU A 55 -6.97 -3.66 15.26
N ALA A 56 -6.09 -3.45 14.27
CA ALA A 56 -5.86 -2.14 13.66
C ALA A 56 -7.12 -1.64 12.95
N ARG A 57 -7.74 -2.49 12.11
CA ARG A 57 -9.02 -2.19 11.47
C ARG A 57 -10.14 -1.98 12.50
N MET A 58 -10.18 -2.76 13.58
CA MET A 58 -11.12 -2.64 14.69
C MET A 58 -10.84 -1.40 15.51
N THR A 59 -9.60 -0.93 15.62
CA THR A 59 -9.24 0.30 16.32
C THR A 59 -9.75 1.50 15.54
N VAL A 60 -9.49 1.54 14.23
CA VAL A 60 -10.03 2.58 13.35
C VAL A 60 -11.56 2.51 13.34
N ALA A 61 -12.13 1.32 13.17
CA ALA A 61 -13.58 1.13 13.20
C ALA A 61 -14.19 1.44 14.57
N ALA A 62 -13.53 1.15 15.68
CA ALA A 62 -14.00 1.46 17.03
C ALA A 62 -13.89 2.95 17.33
N SER A 63 -12.81 3.60 16.91
CA SER A 63 -12.68 5.06 16.94
C SER A 63 -13.81 5.71 16.16
N ASP A 64 -14.09 5.21 14.95
CA ASP A 64 -15.17 5.70 14.10
C ASP A 64 -16.54 5.42 14.72
N LEU A 65 -16.77 4.22 15.27
CA LEU A 65 -18.01 3.86 15.97
C LEU A 65 -18.23 4.73 17.20
N CYS A 66 -17.20 5.01 18.00
CA CYS A 66 -17.30 5.88 19.17
C CYS A 66 -17.58 7.31 18.76
N PHE A 67 -16.83 7.83 17.78
CA PHE A 67 -17.09 9.14 17.20
C PHE A 67 -18.55 9.27 16.74
N ARG A 68 -19.06 8.28 15.98
CA ARG A 68 -20.46 8.27 15.51
C ARG A 68 -21.46 8.20 16.65
N ARG A 69 -21.23 7.38 17.68
CA ARG A 69 -22.09 7.30 18.86
C ARG A 69 -22.13 8.62 19.61
N THR A 70 -20.97 9.24 19.84
CA THR A 70 -20.87 10.54 20.50
C THR A 70 -21.58 11.61 19.68
N MET A 71 -21.29 11.73 18.38
CA MET A 71 -21.94 12.72 17.51
C MET A 71 -23.45 12.48 17.38
N ARG A 72 -23.90 11.22 17.28
CA ARG A 72 -25.34 10.90 17.31
C ARG A 72 -25.97 11.34 18.62
N THR A 73 -25.32 11.09 19.75
CA THR A 73 -25.82 11.50 21.06
C THR A 73 -25.92 13.02 21.12
N CYS A 74 -24.84 13.75 20.77
CA CYS A 74 -24.83 15.20 20.67
C CYS A 74 -25.95 15.74 19.77
N ALA A 75 -26.19 15.08 18.63
CA ALA A 75 -27.24 15.50 17.70
C ALA A 75 -28.66 15.36 18.28
N LEU A 76 -28.85 14.45 19.24
CA LEU A 76 -30.12 14.18 19.90
C LEU A 76 -30.31 14.97 21.20
N VAL A 77 -29.25 15.52 21.82
CA VAL A 77 -29.35 16.24 23.11
C VAL A 77 -30.17 17.54 22.96
N CYS A 78 -29.80 18.42 22.03
CA CYS A 78 -30.52 19.69 21.83
C CYS A 78 -30.37 20.24 20.41
N ARG A 79 -31.24 21.18 20.03
CA ARG A 79 -31.24 21.80 18.69
C ARG A 79 -29.92 22.51 18.34
N VAL A 80 -29.24 23.09 19.33
CA VAL A 80 -27.97 23.80 19.14
C VAL A 80 -26.86 22.84 18.68
N PHE A 81 -26.80 21.64 19.26
CA PHE A 81 -25.80 20.63 18.88
C PHE A 81 -26.22 19.77 17.69
N CYS A 82 -27.51 19.77 17.33
CA CYS A 82 -28.06 18.95 16.24
C CYS A 82 -27.30 19.15 14.92
N GLU A 83 -27.25 20.37 14.41
CA GLU A 83 -26.66 20.65 13.09
C GLU A 83 -25.13 20.46 13.06
N PRO A 84 -24.33 20.96 14.03
CA PRO A 84 -22.89 20.72 14.05
C PRO A 84 -22.54 19.24 14.17
N ALA A 85 -23.25 18.48 15.02
CA ALA A 85 -22.99 17.07 15.21
C ALA A 85 -23.40 16.24 13.98
N LEU A 86 -24.53 16.57 13.34
CA LEU A 86 -24.93 15.96 12.07
C LEU A 86 -23.93 16.27 10.97
N ARG A 87 -23.44 17.51 10.86
CA ARG A 87 -22.39 17.89 9.90
C ARG A 87 -21.14 17.04 10.08
N LEU A 88 -20.65 16.92 11.31
CA LEU A 88 -19.47 16.11 11.65
C LEU A 88 -19.69 14.62 11.39
N LEU A 89 -20.91 14.12 11.66
CA LEU A 89 -21.30 12.75 11.39
C LEU A 89 -21.30 12.49 9.88
N TRP A 90 -21.98 13.29 9.08
CA TRP A 90 -22.04 13.13 7.62
C TRP A 90 -20.72 13.41 6.89
N GLN A 91 -19.84 14.22 7.46
CA GLN A 91 -18.47 14.41 6.97
C GLN A 91 -17.64 13.12 7.03
N ARG A 92 -17.87 12.29 8.06
CA ARG A 92 -17.05 11.10 8.37
C ARG A 92 -17.76 9.76 8.17
N VAL A 93 -19.07 9.75 7.92
CA VAL A 93 -19.88 8.54 7.73
C VAL A 93 -20.02 8.28 6.23
N PRO A 94 -19.05 7.58 5.61
CA PRO A 94 -18.87 7.70 4.16
C PRO A 94 -19.60 6.58 3.43
N LEU A 95 -20.07 5.55 4.12
CA LEU A 95 -20.56 4.38 3.43
C LEU A 95 -21.90 4.68 2.75
N PHE A 96 -21.97 4.41 1.45
CA PHE A 96 -23.13 4.67 0.60
C PHE A 96 -24.43 4.05 1.15
N HIS A 97 -24.32 2.98 1.94
CA HIS A 97 -25.48 2.36 2.57
C HIS A 97 -26.23 3.26 3.56
N HIS A 98 -25.58 4.22 4.22
CA HIS A 98 -26.30 5.13 5.11
C HIS A 98 -27.15 6.13 4.32
N ILE A 99 -26.73 6.46 3.10
CA ILE A 99 -27.53 7.26 2.17
C ILE A 99 -28.76 6.46 1.76
N VAL A 100 -28.57 5.19 1.41
CA VAL A 100 -29.67 4.25 1.11
C VAL A 100 -30.68 4.13 2.27
N GLN A 101 -30.23 4.27 3.53
CA GLN A 101 -31.12 4.24 4.69
C GLN A 101 -32.06 5.44 4.79
N LEU A 102 -31.81 6.55 4.09
CA LEU A 102 -32.67 7.75 4.13
C LEU A 102 -33.97 7.61 3.32
N PHE A 103 -34.02 6.71 2.34
CA PHE A 103 -35.23 6.48 1.53
C PHE A 103 -36.33 5.81 2.36
N SER A 104 -37.60 6.00 2.00
CA SER A 104 -38.73 5.33 2.67
C SER A 104 -38.68 3.81 2.52
N CYS A 105 -39.50 3.11 3.33
CA CYS A 105 -39.63 1.66 3.24
C CYS A 105 -40.25 1.21 1.91
N ASP A 106 -41.05 2.05 1.25
CA ASP A 106 -41.77 1.70 0.03
C ASP A 106 -40.82 1.55 -1.17
N VAL A 107 -39.71 2.29 -1.15
CA VAL A 107 -38.62 2.19 -2.14
C VAL A 107 -37.71 0.98 -1.85
N LYS A 108 -37.81 0.44 -0.64
CA LYS A 108 -36.89 -0.53 -0.03
C LYS A 108 -37.55 -1.90 0.00
N VAL A 109 -37.25 -2.75 -0.97
CA VAL A 109 -37.76 -4.12 -1.00
C VAL A 109 -36.91 -5.04 -0.12
N LYS A 110 -37.49 -5.56 0.96
CA LYS A 110 -36.86 -6.57 1.80
C LYS A 110 -37.03 -7.95 1.14
N ARG A 111 -35.97 -8.51 0.55
CA ARG A 111 -36.00 -9.90 0.10
C ARG A 111 -36.09 -10.83 1.30
N PHE A 112 -36.83 -11.94 1.15
CA PHE A 112 -36.89 -12.99 2.17
C PHE A 112 -35.46 -13.45 2.50
N ALA A 113 -35.11 -13.47 3.78
CA ALA A 113 -33.78 -13.78 4.35
C ALA A 113 -32.66 -12.70 4.25
N GLU A 114 -32.90 -11.49 3.73
CA GLU A 114 -31.89 -10.42 3.74
C GLU A 114 -32.14 -9.40 4.87
N ALA A 115 -31.07 -8.98 5.57
CA ALA A 115 -31.19 -8.12 6.75
C ALA A 115 -31.41 -6.63 6.42
N LEU A 116 -31.09 -6.20 5.19
CA LEU A 116 -31.41 -4.86 4.71
C LEU A 116 -32.20 -4.88 3.40
N PRO A 117 -32.97 -3.82 3.15
CA PRO A 117 -33.76 -3.73 1.93
C PRO A 117 -32.89 -3.40 0.71
N ILE A 118 -33.21 -4.02 -0.42
CA ILE A 118 -32.69 -3.65 -1.74
C ILE A 118 -33.61 -2.60 -2.33
N ILE A 119 -33.06 -1.50 -2.83
CA ILE A 119 -33.83 -0.58 -3.66
C ILE A 119 -33.95 -1.21 -5.05
N GLN A 120 -35.14 -1.72 -5.37
CA GLN A 120 -35.43 -2.38 -6.65
C GLN A 120 -35.88 -1.42 -7.74
N MET A 121 -36.36 -0.23 -7.36
CA MET A 121 -36.85 0.79 -8.27
C MET A 121 -36.10 2.09 -8.07
N ILE A 122 -35.94 2.88 -9.13
CA ILE A 122 -35.41 4.24 -9.04
C ILE A 122 -36.32 5.00 -8.07
N PRO A 123 -35.78 5.57 -6.96
CA PRO A 123 -36.61 6.32 -6.02
C PRO A 123 -37.31 7.47 -6.77
N PRO A 124 -38.62 7.72 -6.54
CA PRO A 124 -39.28 8.87 -7.12
C PRO A 124 -38.63 10.17 -6.62
N PRO A 125 -38.71 11.29 -7.36
CA PRO A 125 -38.06 12.56 -6.97
C PRO A 125 -38.38 13.04 -5.54
N SER A 126 -39.59 12.78 -5.05
CA SER A 126 -40.03 13.11 -3.69
C SER A 126 -39.20 12.46 -2.59
N GLU A 127 -38.64 11.28 -2.84
CA GLU A 127 -37.85 10.51 -1.88
C GLU A 127 -36.45 11.10 -1.66
N TYR A 128 -35.98 11.96 -2.58
CA TYR A 128 -34.70 12.65 -2.43
C TYR A 128 -34.77 13.85 -1.46
N HIS A 129 -35.94 14.27 -0.97
CA HIS A 129 -36.02 15.41 -0.03
C HIS A 129 -35.27 15.18 1.28
N ALA A 130 -35.35 13.97 1.85
CA ALA A 130 -34.58 13.61 3.04
C ALA A 130 -33.07 13.64 2.77
N PHE A 131 -32.68 13.26 1.56
CA PHE A 131 -31.30 13.28 1.10
C PHE A 131 -30.76 14.71 0.89
N HIS A 132 -31.56 15.61 0.29
CA HIS A 132 -31.24 17.02 0.11
C HIS A 132 -30.85 17.72 1.42
N ARG A 133 -31.38 17.28 2.55
CA ARG A 133 -31.02 17.85 3.85
C ARG A 133 -29.55 17.61 4.21
N TYR A 134 -28.97 16.47 3.81
CA TYR A 134 -27.66 16.02 4.28
C TYR A 134 -26.57 16.07 3.22
N HIS A 135 -26.92 16.10 1.94
CA HIS A 135 -25.99 15.97 0.82
C HIS A 135 -24.79 16.95 0.87
N ARG A 136 -25.04 18.21 1.28
CA ARG A 136 -24.00 19.24 1.45
C ARG A 136 -22.97 18.92 2.54
N HIS A 137 -23.26 18.02 3.47
CA HIS A 137 -22.37 17.64 4.55
C HIS A 137 -21.49 16.44 4.19
N VAL A 138 -21.79 15.74 3.09
CA VAL A 138 -21.05 14.57 2.66
C VAL A 138 -19.77 15.00 1.96
N HIS A 139 -18.63 14.71 2.60
CA HIS A 139 -17.29 15.02 2.04
C HIS A 139 -16.57 13.77 1.55
N THR A 140 -16.95 12.61 2.10
CA THR A 140 -16.36 11.34 1.76
C THR A 140 -17.47 10.36 1.45
N ILE A 141 -17.36 9.62 0.34
CA ILE A 141 -18.23 8.50 0.01
C ILE A 141 -17.39 7.23 -0.14
N GLY A 142 -17.93 6.13 0.37
CA GLY A 142 -17.32 4.82 0.47
C GLY A 142 -18.31 3.76 -0.01
N TYR A 143 -17.91 2.90 -0.93
CA TYR A 143 -18.64 1.68 -1.24
C TYR A 143 -17.72 0.50 -0.94
N SER A 144 -18.16 -0.41 -0.07
CA SER A 144 -17.42 -1.63 0.19
C SER A 144 -18.31 -2.86 0.27
N GLU A 145 -17.98 -3.85 -0.54
CA GLU A 145 -18.71 -5.11 -0.58
C GLU A 145 -18.36 -6.05 0.57
N ASN A 146 -17.33 -5.75 1.37
CA ASN A 146 -17.10 -6.50 2.60
C ASN A 146 -18.24 -6.32 3.61
N MET A 147 -19.08 -5.30 3.42
CA MET A 147 -20.33 -5.13 4.18
C MET A 147 -21.35 -6.25 3.90
N HIS A 148 -21.18 -7.04 2.84
CA HIS A 148 -22.04 -8.21 2.59
C HIS A 148 -21.96 -9.25 3.71
N ARG A 149 -20.84 -9.34 4.45
CA ARG A 149 -20.74 -10.22 5.63
C ARG A 149 -21.69 -9.82 6.76
N ARG A 150 -22.24 -8.61 6.73
CA ARG A 150 -23.27 -8.13 7.68
C ARG A 150 -24.68 -8.20 7.11
N ASN A 151 -24.92 -9.01 6.08
CA ASN A 151 -26.22 -9.13 5.39
C ASN A 151 -26.70 -7.85 4.69
N LEU A 152 -25.78 -6.93 4.35
CA LEU A 152 -26.09 -5.71 3.59
C LEU A 152 -25.66 -5.91 2.14
N LYS A 153 -26.58 -6.36 1.28
CA LYS A 153 -26.35 -6.43 -0.17
C LYS A 153 -27.02 -5.24 -0.84
N ILE A 154 -26.23 -4.22 -1.17
CA ILE A 154 -26.68 -3.20 -2.10
C ILE A 154 -26.22 -3.65 -3.47
N LEU A 155 -27.17 -3.80 -4.40
CA LEU A 155 -26.81 -4.15 -5.77
C LEU A 155 -26.09 -2.96 -6.41
N PRO A 156 -25.02 -3.18 -7.17
CA PRO A 156 -24.29 -2.10 -7.84
C PRO A 156 -25.17 -1.25 -8.76
N VAL A 157 -26.11 -1.89 -9.47
CA VAL A 157 -27.10 -1.20 -10.31
C VAL A 157 -27.96 -0.24 -9.52
N THR A 158 -28.29 -0.56 -8.27
CA THR A 158 -29.02 0.32 -7.36
C THR A 158 -28.20 1.56 -7.03
N VAL A 159 -26.91 1.40 -6.75
CA VAL A 159 -26.00 2.52 -6.47
C VAL A 159 -25.90 3.42 -7.69
N ALA A 160 -25.62 2.85 -8.86
CA ALA A 160 -25.55 3.58 -10.11
C ALA A 160 -26.88 4.30 -10.41
N SER A 161 -28.03 3.66 -10.18
CA SER A 161 -29.36 4.25 -10.40
C SER A 161 -29.66 5.41 -9.46
N ILE A 162 -29.30 5.30 -8.18
CA ILE A 162 -29.48 6.39 -7.20
C ILE A 162 -28.61 7.60 -7.57
N ILE A 163 -27.36 7.35 -7.98
CA ILE A 163 -26.46 8.44 -8.37
C ILE A 163 -26.89 9.02 -9.73
N SER A 164 -27.32 8.21 -10.68
CA SER A 164 -27.74 8.68 -12.01
C SER A 164 -29.09 9.40 -11.98
N GLY A 165 -30.02 8.93 -11.13
CA GLY A 165 -31.31 9.58 -10.91
C GLY A 165 -31.21 10.90 -10.14
N TYR A 166 -30.03 11.23 -9.61
CA TYR A 166 -29.77 12.43 -8.85
C TYR A 166 -28.55 13.18 -9.43
N PRO A 167 -28.76 14.16 -10.33
CA PRO A 167 -27.67 14.73 -11.12
C PRO A 167 -26.52 15.29 -10.26
N LEU A 168 -25.29 15.10 -10.75
CA LEU A 168 -23.94 15.43 -10.23
C LEU A 168 -23.74 16.66 -9.32
N LYS A 169 -24.69 17.58 -9.23
CA LYS A 169 -24.79 18.55 -8.11
C LYS A 169 -25.08 17.87 -6.76
N ALA A 170 -25.06 16.54 -6.75
CA ALA A 170 -25.50 15.71 -5.67
C ALA A 170 -24.70 15.84 -4.39
N PHE A 171 -23.41 16.07 -4.51
CA PHE A 171 -22.50 16.17 -3.37
C PHE A 171 -21.52 17.30 -3.65
N PRO A 172 -21.95 18.57 -3.46
CA PRO A 172 -21.15 19.72 -3.88
C PRO A 172 -19.82 19.84 -3.13
N ASN A 173 -19.69 19.17 -1.98
CA ASN A 173 -18.49 19.18 -1.14
C ASN A 173 -17.77 17.82 -1.13
N LEU A 174 -18.02 16.95 -2.11
CA LEU A 174 -17.41 15.63 -2.19
C LEU A 174 -15.93 15.76 -2.57
N THR A 175 -15.06 15.46 -1.61
CA THR A 175 -13.60 15.57 -1.78
C THR A 175 -12.92 14.20 -1.80
N SER A 176 -13.58 13.14 -1.34
CA SER A 176 -12.98 11.81 -1.21
C SER A 176 -13.95 10.69 -1.61
N VAL A 177 -13.53 9.79 -2.49
CA VAL A 177 -14.29 8.60 -2.89
C VAL A 177 -13.44 7.35 -2.69
N VAL A 178 -13.98 6.36 -1.98
CA VAL A 178 -13.39 5.02 -1.81
C VAL A 178 -14.36 4.00 -2.36
N TRP A 179 -13.97 3.16 -3.31
CA TRP A 179 -14.92 2.33 -4.05
C TRP A 179 -14.41 0.94 -4.35
N ASP A 180 -15.07 -0.08 -3.80
CA ASP A 180 -14.82 -1.47 -4.17
C ASP A 180 -15.45 -1.76 -5.56
N VAL A 181 -14.62 -2.16 -6.51
CA VAL A 181 -15.03 -2.48 -7.89
C VAL A 181 -15.03 -4.01 -8.06
N ARG A 182 -16.18 -4.57 -8.43
CA ARG A 182 -16.26 -5.98 -8.85
C ARG A 182 -16.64 -6.10 -10.31
N PHE A 183 -17.53 -5.24 -10.78
CA PHE A 183 -18.01 -5.24 -12.16
C PHE A 183 -17.84 -3.85 -12.78
N ASN A 184 -17.90 -3.76 -14.11
CA ASN A 184 -17.71 -2.51 -14.85
C ASN A 184 -18.77 -1.46 -14.48
N GLU A 185 -19.99 -1.91 -14.17
CA GLU A 185 -21.12 -1.07 -13.75
C GLU A 185 -20.82 -0.32 -12.44
N HIS A 186 -19.88 -0.80 -11.62
CA HIS A 186 -19.43 -0.06 -10.44
C HIS A 186 -18.65 1.19 -10.82
N LEU A 187 -17.89 1.12 -11.92
CA LEU A 187 -17.12 2.26 -12.41
C LEU A 187 -18.05 3.35 -12.93
N ASP A 188 -19.23 3.01 -13.46
CA ASP A 188 -20.21 4.01 -13.85
C ASP A 188 -20.78 4.76 -12.64
N GLY A 189 -20.99 4.05 -11.52
CA GLY A 189 -21.28 4.68 -10.22
C GLY A 189 -20.18 5.65 -9.78
N VAL A 190 -18.91 5.26 -9.94
CA VAL A 190 -17.77 6.15 -9.65
C VAL A 190 -17.77 7.36 -10.59
N LYS A 191 -17.96 7.17 -11.91
CA LYS A 191 -17.98 8.24 -12.92
C LYS A 191 -19.02 9.31 -12.61
N ALA A 192 -20.14 8.90 -12.01
CA ALA A 192 -21.22 9.77 -11.60
C ALA A 192 -20.98 10.46 -10.23
N LEU A 193 -19.91 10.10 -9.52
CA LEU A 193 -19.43 10.78 -8.30
C LEU A 193 -18.20 11.66 -8.54
N LEU A 194 -17.67 11.69 -9.76
CA LEU A 194 -16.53 12.54 -10.10
C LEU A 194 -16.98 13.99 -10.15
N THR A 195 -16.32 14.83 -9.35
CA THR A 195 -16.56 16.28 -9.30
C THR A 195 -15.23 17.02 -9.40
N PRO A 196 -15.23 18.30 -9.82
CA PRO A 196 -14.01 19.10 -9.88
C PRO A 196 -13.31 19.28 -8.53
N GLU A 197 -14.05 19.18 -7.43
CA GLU A 197 -13.56 19.30 -6.04
C GLU A 197 -13.01 17.99 -5.47
N LEU A 198 -13.10 16.89 -6.24
CA LEU A 198 -12.61 15.58 -5.80
C LEU A 198 -11.09 15.59 -5.70
N ARG A 199 -10.58 15.36 -4.49
CA ARG A 199 -9.15 15.38 -4.15
C ARG A 199 -8.57 14.00 -3.92
N HIS A 200 -9.39 13.04 -3.48
CA HIS A 200 -8.98 11.67 -3.17
C HIS A 200 -9.89 10.65 -3.85
N LEU A 201 -9.29 9.72 -4.60
CA LEU A 201 -10.00 8.60 -5.22
C LEU A 201 -9.25 7.31 -4.95
N ASP A 202 -9.89 6.35 -4.30
CA ASP A 202 -9.36 5.02 -4.02
C ASP A 202 -10.28 3.95 -4.60
N LEU A 203 -9.85 3.35 -5.71
CA LEU A 203 -10.57 2.27 -6.38
C LEU A 203 -9.96 0.93 -5.99
N ARG A 204 -10.80 -0.01 -5.55
CA ARG A 204 -10.37 -1.32 -5.04
C ARG A 204 -11.06 -2.43 -5.82
N ALA A 205 -10.44 -2.86 -6.91
CA ALA A 205 -10.83 -4.06 -7.60
C ALA A 205 -10.57 -5.29 -6.74
N ARG A 206 -11.54 -6.20 -6.69
CA ARG A 206 -11.40 -7.50 -6.00
C ARG A 206 -11.39 -8.64 -6.98
N LEU A 207 -10.47 -9.55 -6.76
CA LEU A 207 -10.50 -10.83 -7.45
C LEU A 207 -11.40 -11.79 -6.68
N ASP A 208 -12.45 -12.24 -7.35
CA ASP A 208 -13.15 -13.44 -6.93
C ASP A 208 -12.39 -14.65 -7.47
N ILE A 209 -11.38 -15.08 -6.71
CA ILE A 209 -10.52 -16.24 -7.07
C ILE A 209 -11.39 -17.49 -7.30
N ARG A 210 -12.48 -17.63 -6.55
CA ARG A 210 -13.36 -18.80 -6.62
C ARG A 210 -14.10 -18.91 -7.94
N LYS A 211 -14.48 -17.78 -8.54
CA LYS A 211 -15.28 -17.78 -9.78
C LYS A 211 -14.44 -17.81 -11.04
N GLN A 212 -13.11 -17.64 -10.94
CA GLN A 212 -12.18 -17.50 -12.08
C GLN A 212 -12.64 -16.47 -13.15
N ARG A 213 -13.63 -15.63 -12.82
CA ARG A 213 -14.16 -14.62 -13.73
C ARG A 213 -13.30 -13.39 -13.57
N ILE A 214 -12.43 -13.21 -14.56
CA ILE A 214 -11.62 -12.01 -14.74
C ILE A 214 -12.57 -10.92 -15.24
N TYR A 215 -12.77 -9.87 -14.45
CA TYR A 215 -13.55 -8.72 -14.90
C TYR A 215 -12.61 -7.77 -15.67
N TYR A 216 -12.85 -7.63 -16.97
CA TYR A 216 -12.02 -6.91 -17.93
C TYR A 216 -12.20 -5.39 -17.91
N ALA A 217 -12.56 -4.78 -16.78
CA ALA A 217 -12.60 -3.32 -16.69
C ALA A 217 -11.16 -2.81 -16.78
N THR A 218 -10.72 -2.46 -17.98
CA THR A 218 -9.52 -1.67 -18.16
C THR A 218 -9.82 -0.31 -17.54
N PRO A 219 -9.09 0.11 -16.50
CA PRO A 219 -9.39 1.36 -15.82
C PRO A 219 -9.17 2.58 -16.72
N THR A 220 -8.72 2.44 -17.97
CA THR A 220 -8.46 3.55 -18.90
C THR A 220 -9.65 4.49 -19.06
N ASP A 221 -10.83 3.99 -19.41
CA ASP A 221 -12.00 4.85 -19.65
C ASP A 221 -12.45 5.56 -18.36
N ALA A 222 -12.31 4.86 -17.23
CA ALA A 222 -12.56 5.44 -15.92
C ALA A 222 -11.50 6.50 -15.59
N LEU A 223 -10.21 6.26 -15.87
CA LEU A 223 -9.12 7.20 -15.62
C LEU A 223 -9.24 8.43 -16.50
N THR A 224 -9.62 8.30 -17.77
CA THR A 224 -9.93 9.44 -18.64
C THR A 224 -11.08 10.26 -18.05
N SER A 225 -12.16 9.59 -17.63
CA SER A 225 -13.27 10.28 -16.96
C SER A 225 -12.83 10.99 -15.67
N VAL A 226 -11.92 10.39 -14.90
CA VAL A 226 -11.35 10.98 -13.68
C VAL A 226 -10.50 12.20 -14.01
N ALA A 227 -9.65 12.13 -15.04
CA ALA A 227 -8.82 13.25 -15.48
C ALA A 227 -9.69 14.43 -15.94
N GLU A 228 -10.73 14.16 -16.74
CA GLU A 228 -11.65 15.17 -17.24
C GLU A 228 -12.49 15.82 -16.14
N LYS A 229 -13.07 15.01 -15.25
CA LYS A 229 -14.08 15.47 -14.28
C LYS A 229 -13.51 15.87 -12.92
N ALA A 230 -12.31 15.40 -12.56
CA ALA A 230 -11.64 15.66 -11.29
C ALA A 230 -10.21 16.20 -11.49
N PRO A 231 -10.02 17.35 -12.15
CA PRO A 231 -8.68 17.91 -12.42
C PRO A 231 -7.91 18.32 -11.15
N GLN A 232 -8.59 18.49 -10.00
CA GLN A 232 -7.96 18.78 -8.71
C GLN A 232 -7.58 17.51 -7.92
N LEU A 233 -7.63 16.32 -8.53
CA LEU A 233 -7.29 15.09 -7.85
C LEU A 233 -5.83 15.12 -7.39
N THR A 234 -5.64 15.00 -6.08
CA THR A 234 -4.32 15.03 -5.42
C THR A 234 -3.84 13.64 -5.02
N HIS A 235 -4.77 12.71 -4.78
CA HIS A 235 -4.49 11.35 -4.35
C HIS A 235 -5.29 10.36 -5.20
N LEU A 236 -4.59 9.45 -5.87
CA LEU A 236 -5.19 8.36 -6.64
C LEU A 236 -4.63 7.03 -6.14
N SER A 237 -5.52 6.12 -5.73
CA SER A 237 -5.19 4.75 -5.35
C SER A 237 -5.93 3.77 -6.25
N LEU A 238 -5.18 2.86 -6.87
CA LEU A 238 -5.70 1.80 -7.72
C LEU A 238 -5.25 0.46 -7.13
N THR A 239 -6.15 -0.19 -6.39
CA THR A 239 -5.90 -1.50 -5.81
C THR A 239 -6.56 -2.59 -6.65
N GLY A 240 -5.79 -3.61 -7.06
CA GLY A 240 -6.33 -4.87 -7.56
C GLY A 240 -6.77 -4.93 -9.02
N PHE A 241 -6.64 -3.84 -9.77
CA PHE A 241 -6.99 -3.78 -11.21
C PHE A 241 -6.01 -4.53 -12.12
N PHE A 242 -4.88 -4.96 -11.57
CA PHE A 242 -3.69 -5.32 -12.35
C PHE A 242 -3.14 -6.70 -11.98
N ILE A 243 -4.00 -7.68 -11.69
CA ILE A 243 -3.56 -8.94 -11.05
C ILE A 243 -3.56 -10.15 -12.01
N ILE A 244 -4.17 -10.09 -13.20
CA ILE A 244 -4.24 -11.28 -14.09
C ILE A 244 -3.75 -10.97 -15.51
N PRO A 245 -3.04 -11.92 -16.18
CA PRO A 245 -2.75 -11.88 -17.60
C PRO A 245 -4.01 -11.68 -18.43
N PRO A 246 -4.12 -10.54 -19.11
CA PRO A 246 -5.07 -10.45 -20.19
C PRO A 246 -4.62 -11.43 -21.26
N THR A 247 -5.55 -12.17 -21.85
CA THR A 247 -5.30 -12.77 -23.15
C THR A 247 -4.83 -11.68 -24.12
N ILE A 248 -3.98 -12.02 -25.08
CA ILE A 248 -3.40 -11.08 -26.07
C ILE A 248 -4.50 -10.20 -26.73
N ALA A 249 -5.74 -10.69 -26.82
CA ALA A 249 -6.91 -9.96 -27.29
C ALA A 249 -7.26 -8.71 -26.47
N THR A 250 -7.06 -8.70 -25.15
CA THR A 250 -7.38 -7.55 -24.28
C THR A 250 -6.39 -6.39 -24.47
N PHE A 251 -5.13 -6.70 -24.82
CA PHE A 251 -4.17 -5.66 -25.21
C PHE A 251 -4.52 -5.03 -26.56
N ARG A 252 -5.16 -5.77 -27.47
CA ARG A 252 -5.70 -5.19 -28.72
C ARG A 252 -6.81 -4.19 -28.41
N GLN A 253 -7.71 -4.47 -27.48
CA GLN A 253 -8.75 -3.50 -27.07
C GLN A 253 -8.17 -2.29 -26.33
N LEU A 254 -7.18 -2.45 -25.45
CA LEU A 254 -6.46 -1.32 -24.81
C LEU A 254 -5.73 -0.44 -25.84
N GLY A 255 -5.05 -1.07 -26.80
CA GLY A 255 -4.38 -0.38 -27.90
C GLY A 255 -5.33 0.19 -28.95
N ILE A 256 -6.64 -0.09 -28.87
CA ILE A 256 -7.71 0.51 -29.69
C ILE A 256 -8.43 1.61 -28.90
N SER A 257 -8.72 1.44 -27.60
CA SER A 257 -9.32 2.49 -26.76
C SER A 257 -8.39 3.69 -26.52
N LEU A 258 -7.07 3.47 -26.50
CA LEU A 258 -6.09 4.56 -26.48
C LEU A 258 -5.95 5.26 -27.85
N ARG A 259 -6.52 4.73 -28.94
CA ARG A 259 -6.57 5.40 -30.26
C ARG A 259 -7.68 6.45 -30.36
N PHE A 260 -8.58 6.56 -29.38
CA PHE A 260 -9.63 7.61 -29.38
C PHE A 260 -9.16 8.95 -28.81
N LEU A 261 -7.87 9.10 -28.48
CA LEU A 261 -7.23 10.39 -28.20
C LEU A 261 -6.68 11.05 -29.49
N SER A 262 -7.37 10.86 -30.63
CA SER A 262 -6.86 11.16 -31.99
C SER A 262 -7.52 12.35 -32.69
N ASP A 263 -7.68 13.48 -31.99
CA ASP A 263 -7.68 14.78 -32.69
C ASP A 263 -6.26 15.20 -33.15
N LEU A 264 -5.25 14.33 -33.00
CA LEU A 264 -3.99 14.38 -33.75
C LEU A 264 -3.98 13.26 -34.80
N LYS A 265 -4.27 13.64 -36.06
CA LYS A 265 -4.12 12.81 -37.27
C LYS A 265 -2.66 12.35 -37.43
N ILE A 266 -2.43 11.06 -37.69
CA ILE A 266 -1.55 10.54 -38.76
C ILE A 266 -1.88 9.06 -39.02
N LEU A 267 -1.69 8.69 -40.28
CA LEU A 267 -2.26 7.57 -41.05
C LEU A 267 -1.78 6.16 -40.63
N GLN A 268 -2.67 5.18 -40.79
CA GLN A 268 -2.37 3.75 -40.74
C GLN A 268 -1.94 3.21 -42.12
N PRO A 269 -1.06 2.18 -42.17
CA PRO A 269 -1.06 1.21 -43.27
C PRO A 269 -1.41 -0.22 -42.82
N LYS A 270 -1.99 -0.96 -43.79
CA LYS A 270 -2.30 -2.40 -43.78
C LYS A 270 -1.01 -3.21 -43.86
N ASP A 271 -0.74 -4.03 -42.85
CA ASP A 271 0.00 -5.32 -42.88
C ASP A 271 0.55 -5.66 -41.48
N TRP A 272 -0.38 -5.83 -40.52
CA TRP A 272 -0.11 -6.07 -39.10
C TRP A 272 0.23 -7.55 -38.77
N HIS A 273 0.35 -8.43 -39.77
CA HIS A 273 0.38 -9.88 -39.54
C HIS A 273 1.79 -10.51 -39.41
N GLN A 274 2.87 -9.73 -39.33
CA GLN A 274 4.22 -10.25 -39.09
C GLN A 274 4.94 -9.51 -37.95
N SER A 275 4.78 -9.98 -36.69
CA SER A 275 5.74 -9.93 -35.56
C SER A 275 5.05 -9.80 -34.18
N PRO A 276 5.56 -10.46 -33.11
CA PRO A 276 5.23 -10.17 -31.71
C PRO A 276 6.14 -9.06 -31.16
N ASN A 277 6.11 -7.86 -31.73
CA ASN A 277 6.80 -6.69 -31.19
C ASN A 277 5.76 -5.63 -30.87
N PHE A 278 5.39 -5.50 -29.60
CA PHE A 278 4.90 -4.20 -29.11
C PHE A 278 6.02 -3.18 -29.35
N PRO A 279 5.71 -1.91 -29.67
CA PRO A 279 6.75 -0.90 -29.78
C PRO A 279 7.51 -0.87 -28.45
N THR A 280 8.77 -1.32 -28.49
CA THR A 280 9.72 -1.32 -27.36
C THR A 280 10.06 0.11 -26.91
N GLN A 281 9.66 1.10 -27.72
CA GLN A 281 9.68 2.49 -27.36
C GLN A 281 8.28 3.07 -27.60
N PRO A 282 7.54 3.49 -26.55
CA PRO A 282 6.47 4.46 -26.77
C PRO A 282 7.08 5.63 -27.56
N ALA A 283 6.35 6.14 -28.56
CA ALA A 283 6.76 7.37 -29.23
C ALA A 283 7.12 8.40 -28.15
N PRO A 284 8.25 9.11 -28.27
CA PRO A 284 8.64 10.11 -27.27
C PRO A 284 7.42 10.98 -27.03
N ALA A 285 6.97 11.01 -25.77
CA ALA A 285 5.74 11.67 -25.41
C ALA A 285 5.78 13.08 -26.00
N GLU A 286 4.87 13.37 -26.93
CA GLU A 286 4.61 14.74 -27.32
C GLU A 286 4.34 15.52 -26.02
N ASP A 287 4.80 16.77 -25.94
CA ASP A 287 4.82 17.65 -24.75
C ASP A 287 3.41 18.03 -24.21
N GLY A 288 2.45 17.11 -24.27
CA GLY A 288 1.12 17.25 -23.74
C GLY A 288 1.13 17.46 -22.22
N PRO A 289 0.18 18.24 -21.68
CA PRO A 289 0.04 18.42 -20.24
C PRO A 289 -0.25 17.06 -19.58
N PRO A 290 0.26 16.82 -18.35
CA PRO A 290 -0.01 15.58 -17.62
C PRO A 290 -1.52 15.43 -17.38
N LEU A 291 -2.03 14.18 -17.47
CA LEU A 291 -3.45 13.87 -17.24
C LEU A 291 -3.96 14.33 -15.86
N PHE A 292 -3.08 14.31 -14.85
CA PHE A 292 -3.39 14.79 -13.51
C PHE A 292 -2.33 15.80 -13.06
N PRO A 293 -2.45 17.10 -13.42
CA PRO A 293 -1.44 18.10 -13.11
C PRO A 293 -1.28 18.33 -11.60
N SER A 294 -2.33 18.07 -10.82
CA SER A 294 -2.39 18.28 -9.36
C SER A 294 -2.06 17.03 -8.53
N LEU A 295 -1.75 15.89 -9.17
CA LEU A 295 -1.56 14.63 -8.46
C LEU A 295 -0.33 14.70 -7.58
N ASP A 296 -0.50 14.67 -6.26
CA ASP A 296 0.60 14.72 -5.29
C ASP A 296 1.07 13.31 -4.92
N SER A 297 0.12 12.37 -4.81
CA SER A 297 0.36 10.99 -4.42
C SER A 297 -0.36 9.98 -5.32
N LEU A 298 0.37 8.95 -5.75
CA LEU A 298 -0.15 7.83 -6.52
C LEU A 298 0.18 6.51 -5.80
N THR A 299 -0.85 5.69 -5.60
CA THR A 299 -0.71 4.34 -5.05
C THR A 299 -1.21 3.31 -6.06
N ILE A 300 -0.36 2.35 -6.43
CA ILE A 300 -0.68 1.31 -7.40
C ILE A 300 -0.49 -0.05 -6.73
N HIS A 301 -1.52 -0.89 -6.70
CA HIS A 301 -1.38 -2.29 -6.30
C HIS A 301 -1.65 -3.22 -7.48
N GLY A 302 -0.73 -4.16 -7.71
CA GLY A 302 -0.82 -5.02 -8.91
C GLY A 302 0.28 -6.05 -9.02
N HIS A 303 0.22 -6.88 -10.05
CA HIS A 303 1.32 -7.76 -10.41
C HIS A 303 2.39 -6.94 -11.19
N PRO A 304 3.70 -7.18 -10.96
CA PRO A 304 4.79 -6.33 -11.49
C PRO A 304 4.67 -6.02 -12.99
N ALA A 305 4.40 -7.05 -13.82
CA ALA A 305 4.27 -6.92 -15.27
C ALA A 305 3.16 -5.94 -15.74
N TYR A 306 2.10 -5.74 -14.94
CA TYR A 306 1.01 -4.82 -15.28
C TYR A 306 1.21 -3.44 -14.68
N ILE A 307 1.90 -3.34 -13.54
CA ILE A 307 2.26 -2.05 -12.97
C ILE A 307 3.11 -1.25 -13.95
N LEU A 308 4.06 -1.90 -14.62
CA LEU A 308 4.82 -1.27 -15.70
C LEU A 308 3.91 -0.68 -16.77
N LYS A 309 2.94 -1.47 -17.25
CA LYS A 309 1.97 -1.03 -18.27
C LYS A 309 1.06 0.09 -17.77
N SER A 310 0.74 0.09 -16.48
CA SER A 310 -0.08 1.11 -15.84
C SER A 310 0.68 2.42 -15.71
N ILE A 311 1.95 2.36 -15.31
CA ILE A 311 2.86 3.50 -15.26
C ILE A 311 2.96 4.14 -16.64
N LEU A 312 3.14 3.32 -17.68
CA LEU A 312 3.18 3.79 -19.07
C LEU A 312 1.83 4.36 -19.53
N ALA A 313 0.70 3.77 -19.13
CA ALA A 313 -0.63 4.20 -19.58
C ALA A 313 -1.12 5.47 -18.87
N ILE A 314 -0.77 5.67 -17.59
CA ILE A 314 -1.28 6.78 -16.80
C ILE A 314 -0.69 8.11 -17.28
N TYR A 315 0.53 8.12 -17.86
CA TYR A 315 1.23 9.34 -18.33
C TYR A 315 1.16 10.54 -17.35
N ALA A 316 0.94 10.26 -16.07
CA ALA A 316 0.74 11.24 -15.02
C ALA A 316 1.43 10.71 -13.77
N PHE A 317 2.61 11.26 -13.53
CA PHE A 317 3.42 10.90 -12.39
C PHE A 317 3.08 11.81 -11.23
N PRO A 318 2.99 11.26 -10.01
CA PRO A 318 2.72 12.08 -8.83
C PRO A 318 3.85 13.09 -8.66
N GLN A 319 3.48 14.28 -8.20
CA GLN A 319 4.43 15.31 -7.89
C GLN A 319 5.33 14.88 -6.74
N ARG A 320 4.84 14.17 -5.70
CA ARG A 320 5.64 13.92 -4.50
C ARG A 320 5.80 12.46 -4.11
N CYS A 321 4.73 11.67 -4.12
CA CYS A 321 4.74 10.34 -3.50
C CYS A 321 4.24 9.26 -4.45
N LEU A 322 5.06 8.23 -4.66
CA LEU A 322 4.70 7.05 -5.42
C LEU A 322 4.81 5.80 -4.55
N TYR A 323 3.70 5.09 -4.39
CA TYR A 323 3.60 3.83 -3.65
C TYR A 323 3.24 2.70 -4.62
N ILE A 324 4.10 1.71 -4.72
CA ILE A 324 3.92 0.54 -5.58
C ILE A 324 3.83 -0.70 -4.71
N HIS A 325 2.65 -1.31 -4.64
CA HIS A 325 2.38 -2.50 -3.85
C HIS A 325 2.20 -3.73 -4.76
N LEU A 326 3.25 -4.53 -4.86
CA LEU A 326 3.31 -5.73 -5.68
C LEU A 326 2.54 -6.87 -5.02
N THR A 327 1.71 -7.54 -5.80
CA THR A 327 0.94 -8.71 -5.37
C THR A 327 1.71 -10.03 -5.48
N HIS A 328 2.82 -10.00 -6.20
CA HIS A 328 3.70 -11.13 -6.47
C HIS A 328 5.15 -10.71 -6.25
N ILE A 329 6.02 -11.68 -5.96
CA ILE A 329 7.46 -11.45 -5.83
C ILE A 329 7.99 -10.98 -7.20
N PRO A 330 8.56 -9.77 -7.31
CA PRO A 330 9.18 -9.33 -8.54
C PRO A 330 10.50 -10.07 -8.78
N THR A 331 10.90 -10.15 -10.04
CA THR A 331 12.29 -10.43 -10.40
C THR A 331 13.09 -9.13 -10.39
N ALA A 332 14.43 -9.19 -10.35
CA ALA A 332 15.25 -7.98 -10.44
C ALA A 332 14.97 -7.22 -11.74
N THR A 333 14.82 -7.92 -12.87
CA THR A 333 14.43 -7.33 -14.17
C THR A 333 13.13 -6.55 -14.08
N HIS A 334 12.10 -7.05 -13.37
CA HIS A 334 10.84 -6.31 -13.22
C HIS A 334 11.04 -4.98 -12.48
N ILE A 335 11.86 -4.96 -11.43
CA ILE A 335 12.16 -3.74 -10.68
C ILE A 335 12.99 -2.77 -11.54
N THR A 336 14.00 -3.26 -12.25
CA THR A 336 14.81 -2.44 -13.18
C THR A 336 13.94 -1.84 -14.29
N GLN A 337 12.98 -2.59 -14.82
CA GLN A 337 12.01 -2.07 -15.80
C GLN A 337 11.11 -0.99 -15.21
N ILE A 338 10.64 -1.17 -13.97
CA ILE A 338 9.88 -0.13 -13.26
C ILE A 338 10.75 1.12 -13.10
N PHE A 339 11.98 1.00 -12.62
CA PHE A 339 12.89 2.14 -12.48
C PHE A 339 13.16 2.87 -13.80
N ASN A 340 13.36 2.13 -14.89
CA ASN A 340 13.50 2.71 -16.23
C ASN A 340 12.24 3.45 -16.69
N ALA A 341 11.06 2.86 -16.48
CA ALA A 341 9.81 3.53 -16.82
C ALA A 341 9.60 4.81 -15.99
N LEU A 342 9.92 4.78 -14.70
CA LEU A 342 9.89 5.99 -13.87
C LEU A 342 10.86 7.04 -14.40
N ALA A 343 12.11 6.67 -14.70
CA ALA A 343 13.14 7.59 -15.16
C ALA A 343 12.86 8.23 -16.53
N ASN A 344 12.12 7.54 -17.40
CA ASN A 344 11.82 7.99 -18.76
C ASN A 344 10.51 8.79 -18.87
N HIS A 345 9.57 8.59 -17.94
CA HIS A 345 8.24 9.19 -18.05
C HIS A 345 7.88 10.11 -16.89
N SER A 346 8.58 10.05 -15.76
CA SER A 346 8.31 10.93 -14.61
C SER A 346 8.95 12.29 -14.76
N ARG A 347 8.33 13.31 -14.16
CA ARG A 347 9.01 14.56 -13.82
C ARG A 347 10.05 14.28 -12.76
N THR A 348 11.29 14.09 -13.19
CA THR A 348 12.42 13.69 -12.34
C THR A 348 12.67 14.67 -11.18
N ASN A 349 12.23 15.92 -11.32
CA ASN A 349 12.47 16.97 -10.34
C ASN A 349 11.40 17.09 -9.25
N THR A 350 10.33 16.30 -9.29
CA THR A 350 9.24 16.45 -8.30
C THR A 350 9.24 15.31 -7.28
N LEU A 351 9.44 14.07 -7.74
CA LEU A 351 9.28 12.89 -6.90
C LEU A 351 10.22 12.93 -5.67
N SER A 352 9.60 12.90 -4.49
CA SER A 352 10.29 13.01 -3.19
C SER A 352 10.21 11.73 -2.36
N HIS A 353 9.23 10.86 -2.63
CA HIS A 353 8.98 9.64 -1.89
C HIS A 353 8.66 8.51 -2.87
N LEU A 354 9.45 7.44 -2.82
CA LEU A 354 9.25 6.23 -3.59
C LEU A 354 9.25 5.02 -2.64
N GLU A 355 8.13 4.31 -2.59
CA GLU A 355 8.01 3.02 -1.90
C GLU A 355 7.64 1.95 -2.92
N ILE A 356 8.41 0.86 -2.95
CA ILE A 356 8.03 -0.37 -3.64
C ILE A 356 8.01 -1.48 -2.60
N SER A 357 6.85 -2.08 -2.40
CA SER A 357 6.68 -3.17 -1.45
C SER A 357 5.92 -4.33 -2.06
N THR A 358 6.24 -5.56 -1.66
CA THR A 358 5.38 -6.72 -1.93
C THR A 358 4.41 -6.91 -0.76
N GLY A 359 3.19 -7.34 -1.06
CA GLY A 359 2.24 -7.73 -0.01
C GLY A 359 2.74 -8.92 0.82
N LYS A 360 2.11 -9.16 1.98
CA LYS A 360 2.48 -10.23 2.94
C LYS A 360 2.32 -11.66 2.40
N SER A 361 1.81 -11.85 1.18
CA SER A 361 1.59 -13.15 0.57
C SER A 361 2.81 -13.56 -0.25
N ILE A 362 3.90 -13.91 0.42
CA ILE A 362 5.10 -14.44 -0.23
C ILE A 362 4.85 -15.93 -0.47
N VAL A 363 4.49 -16.30 -1.68
CA VAL A 363 4.59 -17.71 -2.10
C VAL A 363 6.04 -17.94 -2.49
N PHE A 364 6.70 -18.89 -1.84
CA PHE A 364 8.07 -19.29 -2.17
C PHE A 364 8.13 -19.77 -3.63
N GLN A 365 8.61 -18.90 -4.52
CA GLN A 365 8.73 -19.22 -5.93
C GLN A 365 10.18 -19.04 -6.34
N THR A 366 10.92 -20.14 -6.54
CA THR A 366 12.31 -20.13 -6.98
C THR A 366 12.42 -19.32 -8.29
N CYS A 367 13.14 -18.20 -8.23
CA CYS A 367 13.42 -17.38 -9.40
C CYS A 367 14.92 -17.16 -9.47
N SER A 368 15.51 -17.35 -10.65
CA SER A 368 16.95 -17.18 -10.89
C SER A 368 17.37 -15.71 -10.95
N ASP A 369 16.45 -14.81 -11.33
CA ASP A 369 16.69 -13.38 -11.49
C ASP A 369 16.31 -12.59 -10.23
N ARG A 370 17.15 -12.70 -9.20
CA ARG A 370 16.87 -12.10 -7.89
C ARG A 370 17.88 -11.06 -7.44
N VAL A 371 18.91 -10.70 -8.22
CA VAL A 371 19.93 -9.75 -7.74
C VAL A 371 19.76 -8.39 -8.42
N LEU A 372 19.42 -7.37 -7.64
CA LEU A 372 19.56 -5.96 -8.03
C LEU A 372 20.97 -5.50 -7.74
N SER A 373 21.66 -5.00 -8.77
CA SER A 373 22.98 -4.40 -8.66
C SER A 373 22.91 -2.87 -8.68
N GLY A 374 24.01 -2.18 -8.39
CA GLY A 374 24.03 -0.70 -8.44
C GLY A 374 23.66 -0.12 -9.80
N ILE A 375 23.94 -0.82 -10.90
CA ILE A 375 23.55 -0.37 -12.25
C ILE A 375 22.04 -0.28 -12.41
N ASP A 376 21.28 -1.15 -11.73
CA ASP A 376 19.83 -1.20 -11.79
C ASP A 376 19.19 0.03 -11.14
N PHE A 377 19.87 0.66 -10.17
CA PHE A 377 19.40 1.88 -9.51
C PHE A 377 19.70 3.16 -10.30
N ARG A 378 20.60 3.13 -11.29
CA ARG A 378 20.99 4.33 -12.07
C ARG A 378 19.83 5.10 -12.70
N PRO A 379 18.74 4.47 -13.20
CA PRO A 379 17.60 5.21 -13.71
C PRO A 379 17.00 6.15 -12.64
N LEU A 380 17.05 5.76 -11.36
CA LEU A 380 16.57 6.58 -10.26
C LEU A 380 17.50 7.76 -9.91
N PHE A 381 18.73 7.83 -10.44
CA PHE A 381 19.66 8.92 -10.10
C PHE A 381 19.25 10.28 -10.67
N ARG A 382 18.24 10.29 -11.54
CA ARG A 382 17.59 11.49 -12.06
C ARG A 382 16.73 12.21 -11.00
N PHE A 383 16.28 11.50 -9.96
CA PHE A 383 15.41 12.06 -8.92
C PHE A 383 16.18 12.79 -7.82
N LYS A 384 16.71 13.99 -8.12
CA LYS A 384 17.56 14.76 -7.19
C LYS A 384 16.88 15.21 -5.90
N HIS A 385 15.55 15.27 -5.91
CA HIS A 385 14.72 15.66 -4.76
C HIS A 385 14.18 14.47 -3.96
N LEU A 386 14.65 13.25 -4.25
CA LEU A 386 14.25 12.05 -3.53
C LEU A 386 14.70 12.16 -2.06
N ARG A 387 13.73 12.12 -1.14
CA ARG A 387 13.90 12.18 0.33
C ARG A 387 13.66 10.84 1.00
N HIS A 388 12.82 10.00 0.40
CA HIS A 388 12.47 8.68 0.93
C HIS A 388 12.53 7.65 -0.19
N LEU A 389 13.36 6.62 -0.01
CA LEU A 389 13.42 5.45 -0.88
C LEU A 389 13.27 4.20 -0.02
N GLU A 390 12.24 3.41 -0.29
CA GLU A 390 11.98 2.17 0.44
C GLU A 390 11.64 1.02 -0.51
N LEU A 391 12.47 -0.02 -0.46
CA LEU A 391 12.26 -1.31 -1.12
C LEU A 391 11.98 -2.34 -0.03
N ARG A 392 10.71 -2.74 0.11
CA ARG A 392 10.25 -3.55 1.24
C ARG A 392 9.77 -4.93 0.78
N GLN A 393 10.26 -5.98 1.44
CA GLN A 393 9.75 -7.35 1.29
C GLN A 393 9.90 -7.95 -0.12
N LEU A 394 10.66 -7.32 -1.03
CA LEU A 394 10.69 -7.71 -2.44
C LEU A 394 11.25 -9.12 -2.73
N SER A 395 11.84 -9.80 -1.74
CA SER A 395 12.48 -11.12 -1.89
C SER A 395 13.51 -11.20 -3.03
N ILE A 396 14.16 -10.07 -3.28
CA ILE A 396 15.35 -9.93 -4.10
C ILE A 396 16.58 -9.69 -3.21
N SER A 397 17.75 -9.90 -3.76
CA SER A 397 19.09 -9.66 -3.24
C SER A 397 19.52 -8.28 -3.79
N ILE A 398 19.97 -7.34 -2.96
CA ILE A 398 20.53 -6.05 -3.41
C ILE A 398 22.07 -6.04 -3.25
N LYS A 399 22.82 -6.21 -4.33
CA LYS A 399 24.29 -6.23 -4.35
C LYS A 399 24.83 -4.85 -4.74
N LEU A 400 25.32 -4.09 -3.77
CA LEU A 400 25.96 -2.79 -4.01
C LEU A 400 27.44 -2.83 -3.65
N GLY A 401 28.30 -2.40 -4.57
CA GLY A 401 29.70 -2.10 -4.31
C GLY A 401 29.90 -0.72 -3.70
N SER A 402 31.13 -0.42 -3.29
CA SER A 402 31.45 0.89 -2.68
C SER A 402 31.18 2.06 -3.63
N GLY A 403 31.51 1.88 -4.92
CA GLY A 403 31.23 2.89 -5.95
C GLY A 403 29.73 3.14 -6.11
N ASP A 404 28.90 2.10 -6.07
CA ASP A 404 27.45 2.24 -6.21
C ASP A 404 26.84 3.06 -5.07
N ILE A 405 27.29 2.84 -3.82
CA ILE A 405 26.80 3.59 -2.65
C ILE A 405 27.20 5.06 -2.75
N LEU A 406 28.42 5.35 -3.19
CA LEU A 406 28.89 6.73 -3.39
C LEU A 406 28.13 7.41 -4.53
N ASP A 407 27.90 6.72 -5.65
CA ASP A 407 27.09 7.20 -6.76
C ASP A 407 25.65 7.52 -6.30
N MET A 408 25.05 6.64 -5.48
CA MET A 408 23.73 6.88 -4.87
C MET A 408 23.73 8.12 -3.96
N ALA A 409 24.76 8.30 -3.14
CA ALA A 409 24.90 9.46 -2.26
C ALA A 409 25.00 10.78 -3.05
N HIS A 410 25.75 10.77 -4.15
CA HIS A 410 25.87 11.92 -5.06
C HIS A 410 24.58 12.16 -5.84
N ALA A 411 23.87 11.08 -6.19
CA ALA A 411 22.62 11.16 -6.92
C ALA A 411 21.47 11.74 -6.08
N TRP A 412 21.42 11.43 -4.79
CA TRP A 412 20.31 11.79 -3.89
C TRP A 412 20.78 12.60 -2.67
N PRO A 413 21.23 13.85 -2.87
CA PRO A 413 21.75 14.67 -1.78
C PRO A 413 20.69 15.04 -0.73
N GLN A 414 19.40 14.91 -1.05
CA GLN A 414 18.29 15.19 -0.12
C GLN A 414 17.72 13.93 0.54
N LEU A 415 18.30 12.75 0.32
CA LEU A 415 17.76 11.50 0.84
C LEU A 415 17.85 11.48 2.37
N GLN A 416 16.72 11.34 3.04
CA GLN A 416 16.57 11.30 4.50
C GLN A 416 16.28 9.88 5.00
N PHE A 417 15.56 9.09 4.22
CA PHE A 417 15.20 7.72 4.57
C PHE A 417 15.60 6.79 3.43
N LEU A 418 16.42 5.79 3.74
CA LEU A 418 16.82 4.74 2.83
C LEU A 418 16.52 3.38 3.44
N SER A 419 15.67 2.60 2.78
CA SER A 419 15.46 1.20 3.11
C SER A 419 15.67 0.31 1.90
N LEU A 420 16.63 -0.60 2.00
CA LEU A 420 16.95 -1.62 1.01
C LEU A 420 16.62 -3.01 1.59
N ASN A 421 15.55 -3.10 2.37
CA ASN A 421 15.15 -4.31 3.08
C ASN A 421 14.39 -5.26 2.15
N SER A 422 15.13 -5.97 1.33
CA SER A 422 14.62 -7.06 0.53
C SER A 422 14.81 -8.37 1.31
N HIS A 423 13.87 -8.71 2.21
CA HIS A 423 13.97 -9.98 2.94
C HIS A 423 13.96 -11.14 1.93
N PRO A 424 15.06 -11.90 1.78
CA PRO A 424 14.97 -13.18 1.10
C PRO A 424 14.04 -14.05 1.93
N SER A 425 13.22 -14.83 1.23
CA SER A 425 12.31 -15.77 1.85
C SER A 425 13.11 -16.92 2.50
N TYR A 426 13.57 -16.69 3.73
CA TYR A 426 13.96 -17.53 4.89
C TYR A 426 14.48 -18.98 4.80
N LEU A 427 14.61 -19.58 3.63
CA LEU A 427 14.81 -21.03 3.56
C LEU A 427 16.24 -21.49 3.49
N ASP A 428 17.16 -20.54 3.43
CA ASP A 428 18.58 -20.67 3.74
C ASP A 428 19.03 -19.23 4.01
N PHE A 429 20.06 -18.99 4.82
CA PHE A 429 20.91 -17.80 4.63
C PHE A 429 21.80 -18.17 3.45
N PRO A 430 21.35 -17.98 2.20
CA PRO A 430 22.13 -18.50 1.13
C PRO A 430 23.32 -17.54 1.04
N SER A 431 24.48 -18.02 0.62
CA SER A 431 25.65 -17.17 0.36
C SER A 431 25.37 -15.98 -0.59
N TRP A 432 24.17 -15.93 -1.21
CA TRP A 432 23.68 -14.84 -2.03
C TRP A 432 22.91 -13.72 -1.30
N ILE A 433 22.62 -13.79 0.02
CA ILE A 433 22.11 -12.60 0.73
C ILE A 433 23.20 -11.53 0.66
N PRO A 434 22.99 -10.44 -0.07
CA PRO A 434 23.98 -9.40 -0.19
C PRO A 434 23.78 -8.50 1.01
N SER A 435 24.41 -8.91 2.07
CA SER A 435 24.39 -8.18 3.30
C SER A 435 25.65 -7.32 3.34
N PHE A 436 25.47 -6.07 3.72
CA PHE A 436 26.53 -5.08 3.65
C PHE A 436 27.59 -5.48 4.67
N PRO A 437 28.86 -5.66 4.26
CA PRO A 437 29.93 -5.82 5.22
C PRO A 437 29.89 -4.64 6.20
N LEU A 438 30.07 -4.88 7.49
CA LEU A 438 30.09 -3.83 8.49
C LEU A 438 31.07 -2.71 8.12
N ALA A 439 32.21 -3.08 7.54
CA ALA A 439 33.21 -2.17 7.02
C ALA A 439 32.67 -1.19 5.96
N SER A 440 31.61 -1.52 5.22
CA SER A 440 31.02 -0.64 4.21
C SER A 440 30.07 0.41 4.80
N MET A 441 29.72 0.32 6.09
CA MET A 441 28.74 1.21 6.70
C MET A 441 29.18 2.68 6.68
N TYR A 442 30.48 2.97 6.77
CA TYR A 442 30.96 4.36 6.69
C TYR A 442 30.62 5.04 5.35
N LEU A 443 30.41 4.27 4.28
CA LEU A 443 30.04 4.83 2.98
C LEU A 443 28.67 5.52 3.02
N PHE A 444 27.76 5.08 3.90
CA PHE A 444 26.46 5.75 4.07
C PHE A 444 26.58 7.10 4.79
N ALA A 445 27.72 7.41 5.42
CA ALA A 445 28.00 8.77 5.91
C ALA A 445 28.21 9.78 4.77
N ALA A 446 28.43 9.32 3.53
CA ALA A 446 28.52 10.18 2.35
C ALA A 446 27.18 10.82 1.96
N PHE A 447 26.05 10.32 2.47
CA PHE A 447 24.75 10.93 2.24
C PHE A 447 24.58 12.13 3.21
N PRO A 448 24.54 13.37 2.71
CA PRO A 448 24.60 14.54 3.58
C PRO A 448 23.32 14.75 4.41
N ALA A 449 22.18 14.22 3.95
CA ALA A 449 20.88 14.38 4.61
C ALA A 449 20.31 13.08 5.21
N LEU A 450 21.02 11.95 5.10
CA LEU A 450 20.47 10.65 5.48
C LEU A 450 20.32 10.54 6.99
N GLN A 451 19.10 10.26 7.42
CA GLN A 451 18.68 10.25 8.83
C GLN A 451 18.34 8.85 9.32
N VAL A 452 17.66 8.06 8.47
CA VAL A 452 17.24 6.70 8.79
C VAL A 452 17.73 5.75 7.71
N LEU A 453 18.44 4.73 8.15
CA LEU A 453 18.98 3.67 7.29
C LEU A 453 18.38 2.32 7.72
N LYS A 454 17.82 1.57 6.76
CA LYS A 454 17.32 0.21 6.99
C LYS A 454 17.95 -0.73 5.97
N ILE A 455 18.91 -1.54 6.41
CA ILE A 455 19.65 -2.49 5.56
C ILE A 455 20.05 -3.74 6.35
N PRO A 456 20.20 -4.90 5.69
CA PRO A 456 20.82 -6.07 6.31
C PRO A 456 22.34 -5.84 6.49
N ILE A 457 22.89 -6.23 7.63
CA ILE A 457 24.31 -6.03 7.97
C ILE A 457 24.97 -7.38 8.27
N LEU A 458 26.13 -7.63 7.66
CA LEU A 458 27.05 -8.68 8.11
C LEU A 458 28.10 -8.08 9.02
N ALA A 459 28.10 -8.50 10.27
CA ALA A 459 29.28 -8.34 11.10
C ALA A 459 30.34 -9.36 10.68
N PRO A 460 31.58 -8.94 10.41
CA PRO A 460 32.70 -9.87 10.30
C PRO A 460 33.02 -10.46 11.68
N ASP A 461 34.02 -11.35 11.73
CA ASP A 461 34.55 -11.85 13.00
C ASP A 461 34.99 -10.68 13.90
N ARG A 462 34.90 -10.90 15.21
CA ARG A 462 35.14 -9.89 16.25
C ARG A 462 36.47 -9.14 16.09
N ASP A 463 37.53 -9.84 15.71
CA ASP A 463 38.86 -9.25 15.54
C ASP A 463 38.88 -8.20 14.40
N VAL A 464 38.13 -8.44 13.33
CA VAL A 464 37.99 -7.49 12.21
C VAL A 464 37.22 -6.25 12.65
N VAL A 465 36.21 -6.40 13.51
CA VAL A 465 35.47 -5.26 14.06
C VAL A 465 36.39 -4.36 14.90
N PHE A 466 37.31 -4.94 15.67
CA PHE A 466 38.28 -4.18 16.44
C PHE A 466 39.21 -3.34 15.57
N ASP A 467 39.70 -3.90 14.47
CA ASP A 467 40.54 -3.15 13.53
C ASP A 467 39.75 -2.01 12.85
N LEU A 468 38.48 -2.26 12.52
CA LEU A 468 37.59 -1.23 11.97
C LEU A 468 37.35 -0.07 12.95
N ILE A 469 37.25 -0.33 14.26
CA ILE A 469 37.10 0.72 15.28
C ILE A 469 38.33 1.63 15.34
N ARG A 470 39.53 1.14 15.00
CA ARG A 470 40.77 1.93 15.02
C ARG A 470 40.88 2.89 13.83
N CYS A 471 40.14 2.64 12.75
CA CYS A 471 40.12 3.51 11.58
C CYS A 471 39.53 4.90 11.91
N SER A 472 40.02 5.92 11.19
CA SER A 472 39.48 7.28 11.26
C SER A 472 38.41 7.45 10.18
N PHE A 473 37.26 8.00 10.54
CA PHE A 473 36.13 8.19 9.62
C PHE A 473 35.71 9.66 9.56
N PRO A 474 35.14 10.11 8.42
CA PRO A 474 34.53 11.44 8.33
C PRO A 474 33.37 11.57 9.33
N THR A 475 33.32 12.67 10.08
CA THR A 475 32.40 12.86 11.22
C THR A 475 31.02 13.43 10.86
N ALA A 476 30.73 13.69 9.58
CA ALA A 476 29.60 14.52 9.18
C ALA A 476 28.24 13.78 8.98
N SER A 477 28.07 12.57 9.51
CA SER A 477 26.82 11.80 9.31
C SER A 477 25.61 12.39 10.06
N GLN A 478 24.44 12.38 9.41
CA GLN A 478 23.15 12.76 10.01
C GLN A 478 22.32 11.56 10.48
N ILE A 479 22.83 10.34 10.34
CA ILE A 479 22.09 9.11 10.64
C ILE A 479 21.87 9.03 12.14
N TRP A 480 20.60 9.05 12.54
CA TRP A 480 20.17 8.91 13.93
C TRP A 480 19.42 7.60 14.19
N GLY A 481 18.87 6.97 13.14
CA GLY A 481 18.12 5.73 13.22
C GLY A 481 18.69 4.67 12.29
N LEU A 482 19.01 3.50 12.85
CA LEU A 482 19.41 2.33 12.08
C LEU A 482 18.44 1.18 12.35
N ASN A 483 17.93 0.55 11.30
CA ASN A 483 17.29 -0.76 11.40
C ASN A 483 18.21 -1.74 10.70
N TRP A 484 19.06 -2.41 11.47
CA TRP A 484 19.74 -3.58 10.95
C TRP A 484 18.72 -4.71 11.01
N ASP A 485 18.42 -5.26 9.86
CA ASP A 485 17.31 -6.19 9.72
C ASP A 485 17.75 -7.59 10.17
N ILE A 486 17.87 -8.52 9.22
CA ILE A 486 18.51 -9.81 9.44
C ILE A 486 20.02 -9.56 9.52
N SER A 487 20.65 -10.03 10.60
CA SER A 487 22.09 -9.92 10.83
C SER A 487 22.62 -11.19 11.48
N ASN A 488 23.89 -11.51 11.25
CA ASN A 488 24.60 -12.63 11.88
C ASN A 488 25.18 -12.30 13.27
N ILE A 489 24.73 -11.20 13.89
CA ILE A 489 25.16 -10.75 15.21
C ILE A 489 24.30 -11.46 16.27
N ASP A 490 24.69 -12.67 16.62
CA ASP A 490 23.91 -13.55 17.50
C ASP A 490 24.26 -13.40 19.00
N SER A 491 25.46 -12.91 19.34
CA SER A 491 25.89 -12.75 20.73
C SER A 491 25.75 -11.30 21.23
N ASN A 492 25.43 -11.15 22.53
CA ASN A 492 25.37 -9.84 23.19
C ASN A 492 26.73 -9.11 23.15
N ASP A 493 27.84 -9.87 23.18
CA ASP A 493 29.18 -9.32 23.16
C ASP A 493 29.48 -8.69 21.79
N ASP A 494 29.20 -9.41 20.69
CA ASP A 494 29.41 -8.90 19.33
C ASP A 494 28.54 -7.67 19.07
N GLU A 495 27.30 -7.67 19.57
CA GLU A 495 26.39 -6.54 19.45
C GLU A 495 27.00 -5.26 20.02
N THR A 496 27.62 -5.33 21.19
CA THR A 496 28.24 -4.16 21.84
C THR A 496 29.38 -3.58 20.98
N PHE A 497 30.23 -4.42 20.40
CA PHE A 497 31.33 -3.97 19.53
C PHE A 497 30.81 -3.36 18.23
N VAL A 498 29.80 -3.96 17.62
CA VAL A 498 29.19 -3.42 16.39
C VAL A 498 28.51 -2.08 16.68
N ILE A 499 27.78 -1.95 17.80
CA ILE A 499 27.19 -0.66 18.22
C ILE A 499 28.28 0.40 18.40
N ALA A 500 29.38 0.07 19.09
CA ALA A 500 30.49 1.00 19.31
C ALA A 500 31.12 1.46 18.00
N TYR A 501 31.32 0.54 17.05
CA TYR A 501 31.78 0.87 15.70
C TYR A 501 30.78 1.81 14.98
N LEU A 502 29.49 1.48 15.02
CA LEU A 502 28.44 2.27 14.39
C LEU A 502 28.31 3.68 14.98
N GLN A 503 28.42 3.83 16.30
CA GLN A 503 28.42 5.15 16.96
C GLN A 503 29.61 5.99 16.52
N ARG A 504 30.76 5.37 16.28
CA ARG A 504 31.96 6.07 15.80
C ARG A 504 31.76 6.63 14.39
N ILE A 505 31.19 5.85 13.47
CA ILE A 505 30.90 6.30 12.10
C ILE A 505 29.68 7.22 12.03
N PHE A 506 28.71 7.04 12.94
CA PHE A 506 27.47 7.79 13.02
C PHE A 506 27.32 8.41 14.42
N PRO A 507 28.00 9.53 14.72
CA PRO A 507 27.98 10.14 16.06
C PRO A 507 26.59 10.55 16.56
N LYS A 508 25.61 10.69 15.66
CA LYS A 508 24.21 11.03 15.98
C LYS A 508 23.30 9.80 16.15
N LEU A 509 23.83 8.59 16.01
CA LEU A 509 23.07 7.35 16.12
C LEU A 509 22.46 7.21 17.51
N ALA A 510 21.14 7.19 17.57
CA ALA A 510 20.38 7.22 18.81
C ALA A 510 19.57 5.93 19.03
N ILE A 511 19.09 5.33 17.94
CA ILE A 511 18.22 4.16 17.99
C ILE A 511 18.71 3.12 16.98
N ILE A 512 18.93 1.91 17.47
CA ILE A 512 19.10 0.73 16.63
C ILE A 512 17.89 -0.19 16.85
N LYS A 513 17.20 -0.52 15.77
CA LYS A 513 16.14 -1.52 15.76
C LYS A 513 16.72 -2.81 15.22
N LYS A 514 16.65 -3.88 16.02
CA LYS A 514 17.19 -5.21 15.71
C LYS A 514 16.04 -6.21 15.58
N CYS A 515 16.15 -7.14 14.63
CA CYS A 515 15.38 -8.39 14.69
C CYS A 515 16.08 -9.34 15.68
N GLU A 516 15.57 -9.49 16.90
CA GLU A 516 16.19 -10.26 18.00
C GLU A 516 16.21 -11.77 17.75
N SER A 517 15.21 -12.27 17.03
CA SER A 517 15.17 -13.67 16.63
C SER A 517 14.11 -13.86 15.55
N GLU A 518 14.47 -14.59 14.51
CA GLU A 518 13.52 -15.39 13.74
C GLU A 518 13.70 -16.84 14.17
N ARG A 519 13.04 -17.23 15.28
CA ARG A 519 12.93 -18.65 15.58
C ARG A 519 11.97 -19.27 14.57
N TRP A 520 12.52 -20.06 13.66
CA TRP A 520 11.75 -21.01 12.89
C TRP A 520 11.39 -22.16 13.83
N ASN A 521 10.11 -22.58 13.83
CA ASN A 521 9.77 -23.89 14.40
C ASN A 521 10.63 -24.91 13.65
N GLU A 522 11.40 -25.74 14.36
CA GLU A 522 12.40 -26.67 13.80
C GLU A 522 11.82 -27.60 12.71
N GLY A 523 10.49 -27.78 12.62
CA GLY A 523 9.81 -28.55 11.57
C GLY A 523 9.54 -27.81 10.24
N LEU A 524 9.66 -26.48 10.15
CA LEU A 524 9.29 -25.76 8.92
C LEU A 524 10.29 -25.95 7.77
N GLY A 525 11.59 -26.07 8.09
CA GLY A 525 12.62 -26.37 7.08
C GLY A 525 12.34 -27.69 6.38
N GLU A 526 11.83 -28.67 7.12
CA GLU A 526 11.43 -29.97 6.60
C GLU A 526 10.16 -29.90 5.72
N LEU A 527 9.17 -29.08 6.10
CA LEU A 527 7.97 -28.84 5.30
C LEU A 527 8.30 -28.17 3.96
N VAL A 528 9.19 -27.20 3.95
CA VAL A 528 9.64 -26.57 2.70
C VAL A 528 10.47 -27.51 1.86
N ALA A 529 11.40 -28.27 2.46
CA ALA A 529 12.18 -29.27 1.74
C ALA A 529 11.28 -30.31 1.05
N ARG A 530 10.08 -30.56 1.62
CA ARG A 530 9.04 -31.42 1.05
C ARG A 530 8.09 -30.72 0.08
N GLY A 531 8.34 -29.46 -0.28
CA GLY A 531 7.56 -28.71 -1.27
C GLY A 531 6.23 -28.13 -0.78
N PHE A 532 5.96 -28.12 0.53
CA PHE A 532 4.74 -27.53 1.06
C PHE A 532 4.78 -25.99 0.97
N LYS A 533 3.64 -25.39 0.58
CA LYS A 533 3.45 -23.94 0.61
C LYS A 533 3.24 -23.49 2.05
N VAL A 534 4.26 -22.92 2.68
CA VAL A 534 4.11 -22.37 4.03
C VAL A 534 3.68 -20.91 3.96
N GLY A 535 2.59 -20.55 4.66
CA GLY A 535 2.13 -19.16 4.75
C GLY A 535 3.07 -18.31 5.62
N HIS A 536 3.16 -17.00 5.35
CA HIS A 536 4.04 -16.02 6.02
C HIS A 536 3.91 -15.97 7.57
N THR A 537 2.89 -16.56 8.18
CA THR A 537 2.59 -16.36 9.61
C THR A 537 3.46 -17.14 10.61
N THR A 538 4.39 -17.97 10.14
CA THR A 538 5.20 -18.86 10.98
C THR A 538 6.51 -18.26 11.50
N ALA A 539 6.99 -17.14 10.94
CA ALA A 539 8.17 -16.44 11.45
C ALA A 539 7.77 -15.32 12.42
N HIS A 540 7.84 -15.59 13.72
CA HIS A 540 7.71 -14.55 14.74
C HIS A 540 9.00 -13.75 14.83
N ARG A 541 9.00 -12.55 14.26
CA ARG A 541 10.06 -11.57 14.48
C ARG A 541 9.83 -10.86 15.80
N LYS A 542 10.72 -11.09 16.76
CA LYS A 542 10.80 -10.23 17.94
C LYS A 542 11.69 -9.05 17.57
N TRP A 543 11.17 -7.84 17.70
CA TRP A 543 11.95 -6.63 17.45
C TRP A 543 12.43 -6.06 18.77
N GLY A 544 13.74 -5.86 18.86
CA GLY A 544 14.40 -5.16 19.94
C GLY A 544 14.65 -3.71 19.55
N LEU A 545 14.54 -2.82 20.54
CA LEU A 545 15.04 -1.45 20.43
C LEU A 545 16.22 -1.32 21.36
N LEU A 546 17.36 -0.96 20.79
CA LEU A 546 18.61 -0.75 21.50
C LEU A 546 18.82 0.76 21.61
N PRO A 547 18.56 1.38 22.77
CA PRO A 547 18.88 2.78 22.99
C PRO A 547 20.40 2.93 23.03
N VAL A 548 20.94 3.75 22.14
CA VAL A 548 22.40 3.91 21.97
C VAL A 548 22.94 5.05 22.85
N MET A 549 22.07 6.00 23.22
CA MET A 549 22.34 7.08 24.18
C MET A 549 21.10 7.36 25.05
N PRO A 550 21.26 7.90 26.29
CA PRO A 550 20.14 8.39 27.07
C PRO A 550 19.48 9.56 26.34
N LEU A 551 18.34 9.29 25.70
CA LEU A 551 17.54 10.32 25.05
C LEU A 551 16.64 10.99 26.09
N GLU A 552 16.86 12.27 26.36
CA GLU A 552 15.97 13.06 27.21
C GLU A 552 14.61 13.30 26.52
N GLY A 553 13.51 12.87 27.18
CA GLY A 553 12.13 13.28 26.90
C GLY A 553 11.35 12.50 25.83
N GLU A 554 10.07 12.87 25.64
CA GLU A 554 9.05 12.16 24.83
C GLU A 554 9.36 11.99 23.32
N LYS A 555 10.43 12.63 22.80
CA LYS A 555 10.83 12.54 21.39
C LYS A 555 11.31 11.14 20.98
N TRP A 556 11.73 10.30 21.92
CA TRP A 556 12.22 8.95 21.63
C TRP A 556 11.11 8.01 21.12
N LEU A 557 9.90 8.08 21.67
CA LEU A 557 8.76 7.23 21.28
C LEU A 557 8.33 7.49 19.84
N TYR A 558 8.32 8.76 19.43
CA TYR A 558 8.02 9.13 18.05
C TYR A 558 9.08 8.58 17.09
N ARG A 559 10.36 8.80 17.40
CA ARG A 559 11.49 8.30 16.59
C ARG A 559 11.51 6.77 16.50
N ALA A 560 11.23 6.08 17.60
CA ALA A 560 11.09 4.62 17.63
C ALA A 560 9.88 4.12 16.83
N SER A 561 8.78 4.87 16.76
CA SER A 561 7.62 4.52 15.93
C SER A 561 7.83 4.76 14.43
N CYS A 562 8.70 5.70 14.07
CA CYS A 562 9.11 5.95 12.68
C CYS A 562 10.07 4.88 12.14
N LEU A 563 10.86 4.25 13.02
CA LEU A 563 11.74 3.11 12.74
C LEU A 563 10.97 1.79 12.69
#